data_AF-A0A9J6E335-F1
#
_entry.id   AF-A0A9J6E335-F1
#
_cell.length_a   1.000
_cell.length_b   1.000
_cell.length_c   1.000
_cell.angle_alpha   90.00
_cell.angle_beta   90.00
_cell.angle_gamma   90.00
#
_symmetry.space_group_name_H-M   'P 1'
#
loop_
_entity.id
_entity.type
_entity.pdbx_description
1 polymer ?
#
loop_
_entity_poly.entity_id
_entity_poly.type
_entity_poly.pdbx_seq_one_letter_code
_entity_poly.pdbx_strand_id
1 'polypeptide(L)'
;MPIVSSVQNGFDTELAAHNQGFVGYKTYGHSRKHSDSTEFKEMSKADAQAHLAQELDKLCRTASAAERETIEAEFRGFQHLFHQFVKDAGPSIVWDKIQPVPENAQVSLPPVVKGWCCTFCLFGMSGLVLKWRCHRRSLSTKRCQRPPRRRPIRSMLNKLVVVKLNGGLGTSMGCKGPKSVIPVRNDLTFLDMTVQQIEYLNKTYNANMPLVLMNSFNTDDDTSKVLRKYKGFKVKIYTFLQSRYPRINKETLMPIVTSMSMPCDEGFYPPGHGDFYASFCQSGLMDHFLTEGREYCFISNIDNLGATVDLSIPCFQVL
;
A
#
# COMPACT_ATOMS: atom_id res chain seq x y z
N MET A 1 -30.81 -47.60 41.99
CA MET A 1 -30.01 -47.73 43.24
C MET A 1 -29.59 -46.33 43.67
N PRO A 2 -29.97 -45.89 44.88
CA PRO A 2 -29.73 -44.54 45.42
C PRO A 2 -28.38 -44.50 46.19
N ILE A 3 -27.84 -43.35 46.65
CA ILE A 3 -27.86 -42.84 48.05
C ILE A 3 -26.67 -41.84 48.11
N VAL A 4 -26.80 -40.50 48.25
CA VAL A 4 -26.95 -39.63 49.44
C VAL A 4 -26.05 -39.93 50.66
N SER A 5 -25.09 -39.05 50.98
CA SER A 5 -24.74 -38.56 52.34
C SER A 5 -23.60 -37.53 52.18
N SER A 6 -23.56 -36.28 52.66
CA SER A 6 -24.05 -35.56 53.84
C SER A 6 -23.63 -36.16 55.19
N VAL A 7 -22.58 -35.57 55.77
CA VAL A 7 -22.36 -35.54 57.22
C VAL A 7 -22.02 -34.10 57.62
N GLN A 8 -22.91 -33.55 58.44
CA GLN A 8 -22.83 -32.28 59.16
C GLN A 8 -22.09 -32.42 60.50
N ASN A 9 -21.90 -31.26 61.14
CA ASN A 9 -21.77 -30.97 62.59
C ASN A 9 -20.37 -30.44 62.96
N GLY A 10 -20.20 -29.36 63.71
CA GLY A 10 -21.17 -28.50 64.42
C GLY A 10 -20.42 -27.63 65.44
N PHE A 11 -20.93 -26.41 65.65
CA PHE A 11 -21.04 -25.63 66.89
C PHE A 11 -19.80 -25.31 67.78
N ASP A 12 -19.46 -24.01 67.76
CA ASP A 12 -19.38 -23.03 68.86
C ASP A 12 -18.68 -23.34 70.19
N THR A 13 -17.69 -22.50 70.56
CA THR A 13 -17.65 -21.80 71.87
C THR A 13 -16.62 -20.65 71.94
N GLU A 14 -17.17 -19.45 72.13
CA GLU A 14 -16.80 -18.21 72.85
C GLU A 14 -15.44 -17.93 73.55
N LEU A 15 -15.06 -16.62 73.48
CA LEU A 15 -14.41 -15.69 74.45
C LEU A 15 -13.01 -16.06 75.01
N ALA A 16 -12.03 -15.17 75.23
CA ALA A 16 -11.77 -13.73 75.16
C ALA A 16 -10.21 -13.61 75.13
N ALA A 17 -9.52 -12.57 74.63
CA ALA A 17 -9.43 -11.23 75.17
C ALA A 17 -8.26 -10.49 74.46
N HIS A 18 -8.34 -9.15 74.50
CA HIS A 18 -7.25 -8.18 74.46
C HIS A 18 -6.60 -7.76 73.13
N ASN A 19 -7.12 -6.62 72.64
CA ASN A 19 -6.46 -5.57 71.86
C ASN A 19 -4.99 -5.34 72.24
N GLN A 20 -4.12 -5.18 71.24
CA GLN A 20 -3.41 -3.90 70.98
C GLN A 20 -2.62 -3.91 69.65
N GLY A 21 -3.04 -3.04 68.72
CA GLY A 21 -2.15 -2.19 67.92
C GLY A 21 -1.42 -2.76 66.70
N PHE A 22 -2.01 -2.62 65.50
CA PHE A 22 -1.24 -2.18 64.32
C PHE A 22 -2.15 -1.50 63.29
N VAL A 23 -1.88 -0.22 63.01
CA VAL A 23 -2.61 0.61 62.05
C VAL A 23 -2.25 0.17 60.63
N GLY A 24 -3.13 -0.63 60.01
CA GLY A 24 -3.05 -0.96 58.58
C GLY A 24 -3.73 0.12 57.74
N TYR A 25 -2.96 0.92 57.02
CA TYR A 25 -3.47 1.84 56.00
C TYR A 25 -4.21 1.05 54.91
N LYS A 26 -5.54 1.23 54.80
CA LYS A 26 -6.32 0.80 53.63
C LYS A 26 -5.97 1.70 52.45
N THR A 27 -5.20 1.20 51.49
CA THR A 27 -5.07 1.81 50.18
C THR A 27 -6.36 1.58 49.40
N TYR A 28 -7.22 2.60 49.33
CA TYR A 28 -8.32 2.62 48.37
C TYR A 28 -7.73 2.75 46.97
N GLY A 29 -7.74 1.65 46.21
CA GLY A 29 -7.47 1.69 44.78
C GLY A 29 -8.54 2.53 44.10
N HIS A 30 -8.20 3.76 43.72
CA HIS A 30 -9.00 4.54 42.79
C HIS A 30 -8.99 3.85 41.43
N SER A 31 -10.03 3.07 41.14
CA SER A 31 -10.39 2.80 39.75
C SER A 31 -10.78 4.14 39.13
N ARG A 32 -9.99 4.63 38.17
CA ARG A 32 -10.35 5.83 37.40
C ARG A 32 -11.67 5.54 36.69
N LYS A 33 -12.77 6.12 37.17
CA LYS A 33 -13.98 6.25 36.36
C LYS A 33 -13.61 7.01 35.09
N HIS A 34 -14.02 6.49 33.93
CA HIS A 34 -13.90 7.22 32.68
C HIS A 34 -14.58 8.58 32.86
N SER A 35 -13.98 9.66 32.36
CA SER A 35 -14.59 10.99 32.52
C SER A 35 -15.84 11.09 31.62
N ASP A 36 -16.91 11.74 32.08
CA ASP A 36 -18.11 11.98 31.28
C ASP A 36 -17.80 12.66 29.93
N SER A 37 -16.74 13.48 29.90
CA SER A 37 -16.26 14.16 28.68
C SER A 37 -15.63 13.22 27.65
N THR A 38 -15.04 12.12 28.09
CA THR A 38 -14.47 11.09 27.20
C THR A 38 -15.56 10.16 26.67
N GLU A 39 -16.52 9.78 27.53
CA GLU A 39 -17.67 8.96 27.13
C GLU A 39 -18.55 9.72 26.12
N PHE A 40 -18.78 11.02 26.33
CA PHE A 40 -19.53 11.86 25.38
C PHE A 40 -18.86 11.96 24.01
N LYS A 41 -17.53 12.08 23.98
CA LYS A 41 -16.76 12.09 22.73
C LYS A 41 -16.81 10.75 22.01
N GLU A 42 -16.75 9.64 22.73
CA GLU A 42 -16.86 8.30 22.16
C GLU A 42 -18.25 8.00 21.61
N MET A 43 -19.30 8.44 22.32
CA MET A 43 -20.68 8.35 21.86
C MET A 43 -20.90 9.17 20.58
N SER A 44 -20.43 10.42 20.55
CA SER A 44 -20.53 11.29 19.37
C SER A 44 -19.82 10.71 18.14
N LYS A 45 -18.71 9.99 18.36
CA LYS A 45 -17.96 9.30 17.31
C LYS A 45 -18.71 8.09 16.75
N ALA A 46 -19.31 7.29 17.62
CA ALA A 46 -20.14 6.15 17.23
C ALA A 46 -21.37 6.60 16.45
N ASP A 47 -22.01 7.69 16.88
CA ASP A 47 -23.16 8.28 16.18
C ASP A 47 -22.79 8.79 14.79
N ALA A 48 -21.65 9.47 14.65
CA ALA A 48 -21.14 9.91 13.35
C ALA A 48 -20.89 8.73 12.39
N GLN A 49 -20.35 7.62 12.90
CA GLN A 49 -20.14 6.40 12.11
C GLN A 49 -21.46 5.76 11.69
N ALA A 50 -22.43 5.64 12.60
CA ALA A 50 -23.74 5.07 12.31
C ALA A 50 -24.49 5.92 11.27
N HIS A 51 -24.42 7.25 11.40
CA HIS A 51 -25.04 8.18 10.46
C HIS A 51 -24.41 8.10 9.07
N LEU A 52 -23.07 8.04 8.99
CA LEU A 52 -22.37 7.81 7.71
C LEU A 52 -22.81 6.49 7.06
N ALA A 53 -22.91 5.41 7.83
CA ALA A 53 -23.33 4.12 7.31
C ALA A 53 -24.75 4.15 6.72
N GLN A 54 -25.68 4.87 7.36
CA GLN A 54 -27.04 5.06 6.84
C GLN A 54 -27.05 5.85 5.53
N GLU A 55 -26.26 6.91 5.40
CA GLU A 55 -26.17 7.67 4.15
C GLU A 55 -25.54 6.85 3.01
N LEU A 56 -24.52 6.05 3.30
CA LEU A 56 -23.93 5.14 2.31
C LEU A 56 -24.93 4.07 1.83
N ASP A 57 -25.78 3.55 2.72
CA ASP A 57 -26.84 2.62 2.33
C ASP A 57 -27.90 3.30 1.44
N LYS A 58 -28.28 4.55 1.76
CA LYS A 58 -29.16 5.35 0.89
C LYS A 58 -28.54 5.54 -0.49
N LEU A 59 -27.24 5.81 -0.55
CA LEU A 59 -26.51 5.96 -1.80
C LEU A 59 -26.47 4.65 -2.62
N CYS A 60 -26.21 3.50 -1.99
CA CYS A 60 -26.25 2.20 -2.66
C CYS A 60 -27.62 1.91 -3.31
N ARG A 61 -28.72 2.36 -2.70
CA ARG A 61 -30.07 2.18 -3.26
C ARG A 61 -30.32 2.96 -4.55
N THR A 62 -29.54 4.01 -4.80
CA THR A 62 -29.62 4.82 -6.03
C THR A 62 -28.76 4.26 -7.17
N ALA A 63 -27.93 3.26 -6.90
CA ALA A 63 -27.06 2.64 -7.90
C ALA A 63 -27.82 1.66 -8.82
N SER A 64 -27.25 1.42 -10.01
CA SER A 64 -27.74 0.40 -10.93
C SER A 64 -27.57 -1.00 -10.34
N ALA A 65 -28.46 -1.95 -10.70
CA ALA A 65 -28.40 -3.31 -10.16
C ALA A 65 -27.09 -4.05 -10.52
N ALA A 66 -26.48 -3.70 -11.66
CA ALA A 66 -25.25 -4.33 -12.14
C ALA A 66 -23.99 -3.89 -11.38
N GLU A 67 -23.94 -2.63 -10.92
CA GLU A 67 -22.78 -2.06 -10.23
C GLU A 67 -22.89 -2.15 -8.71
N ARG A 68 -24.07 -2.54 -8.21
CA ARG A 68 -24.40 -2.52 -6.79
C ARG A 68 -23.44 -3.37 -5.95
N GLU A 69 -23.09 -4.56 -6.40
CA GLU A 69 -22.16 -5.44 -5.66
C GLU A 69 -20.77 -4.81 -5.53
N THR A 70 -20.26 -4.20 -6.61
CA THR A 70 -18.98 -3.50 -6.61
C THR A 70 -19.01 -2.29 -5.67
N ILE A 71 -20.04 -1.46 -5.76
CA ILE A 71 -20.21 -0.26 -4.93
C ILE A 71 -20.37 -0.62 -3.45
N GLU A 72 -21.12 -1.69 -3.13
CA GLU A 72 -21.25 -2.17 -1.76
C GLU A 72 -19.90 -2.62 -1.18
N ALA A 73 -19.05 -3.27 -1.98
CA ALA A 73 -17.70 -3.64 -1.57
C ALA A 73 -16.82 -2.40 -1.34
N GLU A 74 -16.86 -1.41 -2.24
CA GLU A 74 -16.16 -0.13 -2.09
C GLU A 74 -16.59 0.59 -0.80
N PHE A 75 -17.89 0.67 -0.53
CA PHE A 75 -18.41 1.38 0.64
C PHE A 75 -18.12 0.66 1.94
N ARG A 76 -18.04 -0.67 1.96
CA ARG A 76 -17.53 -1.41 3.12
C ARG A 76 -16.07 -1.06 3.41
N GLY A 77 -15.23 -0.98 2.37
CA GLY A 77 -13.83 -0.55 2.49
C GLY A 77 -13.74 0.89 3.04
N PHE A 78 -14.58 1.78 2.53
CA PHE A 78 -14.65 3.16 3.00
C PHE A 78 -15.13 3.29 4.46
N GLN A 79 -16.17 2.54 4.86
CA GLN A 79 -16.64 2.49 6.24
C GLN A 79 -15.55 2.01 7.20
N HIS A 80 -14.77 1.02 6.79
CA HIS A 80 -13.63 0.53 7.58
C HIS A 80 -12.57 1.62 7.76
N LEU A 81 -12.21 2.31 6.67
CA LEU A 81 -11.26 3.42 6.71
C LEU A 81 -11.76 4.56 7.62
N PHE A 82 -13.05 4.91 7.52
CA PHE A 82 -13.66 5.96 8.35
C PHE A 82 -13.71 5.56 9.82
N HIS A 83 -14.05 4.30 10.12
CA HIS A 83 -14.02 3.77 11.49
C HIS A 83 -12.61 3.93 12.09
N GLN A 84 -11.58 3.56 11.33
CA GLN A 84 -10.20 3.73 11.78
C GLN A 84 -9.83 5.20 11.98
N PHE A 85 -10.21 6.07 11.04
CA PHE A 85 -9.99 7.52 11.14
C PHE A 85 -10.60 8.13 12.41
N VAL A 86 -11.83 7.74 12.76
CA VAL A 86 -12.54 8.24 13.95
C VAL A 86 -11.93 7.70 15.25
N LYS A 87 -11.44 6.45 15.22
CA LYS A 87 -10.84 5.77 16.37
C LYS A 87 -9.41 6.26 16.67
N ASP A 88 -8.60 6.48 15.64
CA ASP A 88 -7.16 6.79 15.74
C ASP A 88 -6.88 8.28 16.04
N ALA A 89 -7.47 8.80 17.12
CA ALA A 89 -7.25 10.18 17.58
C ALA A 89 -5.99 10.36 18.48
N GLY A 90 -5.12 9.34 18.55
CA GLY A 90 -3.90 9.36 19.36
C GLY A 90 -2.64 9.77 18.57
N PRO A 91 -1.52 10.09 19.25
CA PRO A 91 -0.26 10.34 18.57
C PRO A 91 0.19 9.09 17.81
N SER A 92 0.30 9.20 16.48
CA SER A 92 0.53 8.06 15.59
C SER A 92 1.90 7.40 15.80
N ILE A 93 2.85 8.10 16.43
CA ILE A 93 4.23 7.64 16.64
C ILE A 93 4.68 8.05 18.04
N VAL A 94 5.18 7.08 18.81
CA VAL A 94 5.86 7.32 20.08
C VAL A 94 7.36 7.46 19.78
N TRP A 95 7.87 8.69 19.79
CA TRP A 95 9.25 9.02 19.41
C TRP A 95 10.29 8.21 20.18
N ASP A 96 10.06 7.97 21.47
CA ASP A 96 10.99 7.25 22.35
C ASP A 96 11.17 5.76 21.96
N LYS A 97 10.28 5.21 21.13
CA LYS A 97 10.33 3.82 20.67
C LYS A 97 10.97 3.66 19.30
N ILE A 98 11.38 4.74 18.64
CA ILE A 98 12.01 4.67 17.32
C ILE A 98 13.45 4.17 17.47
N GLN A 99 13.80 3.15 16.69
CA GLN A 99 15.15 2.57 16.67
C GLN A 99 15.73 2.64 15.25
N PRO A 100 17.07 2.77 15.10
CA PRO A 100 17.73 2.63 13.81
C PRO A 100 17.40 1.29 13.17
N VAL A 101 17.33 1.28 11.83
CA VAL A 101 17.03 0.07 11.08
C VAL A 101 18.14 -0.97 11.32
N PRO A 102 17.82 -2.23 11.68
CA PRO A 102 18.81 -3.29 11.85
C PRO A 102 19.66 -3.50 10.59
N GLU A 103 20.94 -3.83 10.75
CA GLU A 103 21.89 -3.98 9.62
C GLU A 103 21.46 -5.02 8.57
N ASN A 104 20.66 -6.01 8.97
CA ASN A 104 20.12 -7.06 8.09
C ASN A 104 18.77 -6.71 7.45
N ALA A 105 18.10 -5.63 7.89
CA ALA A 105 16.82 -5.21 7.35
C ALA A 105 16.96 -4.39 6.05
N GLN A 106 18.14 -3.81 5.81
CA GLN A 106 18.47 -3.11 4.57
C GLN A 106 19.63 -3.77 3.86
N VAL A 107 19.34 -4.42 2.75
CA VAL A 107 20.37 -4.95 1.86
C VAL A 107 20.79 -3.84 0.91
N SER A 108 21.99 -3.30 1.11
CA SER A 108 22.59 -2.40 0.14
C SER A 108 22.85 -3.18 -1.14
N LEU A 109 22.24 -2.75 -2.24
CA LEU A 109 22.57 -3.29 -3.54
C LEU A 109 24.05 -3.01 -3.80
N PRO A 110 24.87 -4.03 -4.08
CA PRO A 110 26.25 -3.78 -4.48
C PRO A 110 26.22 -2.87 -5.71
N PRO A 111 27.18 -1.95 -5.86
CA PRO A 111 27.28 -1.16 -7.08
C PRO A 111 27.28 -2.15 -8.25
N VAL A 112 26.24 -2.08 -9.10
CA VAL A 112 26.11 -2.97 -10.24
C VAL A 112 27.39 -2.77 -11.04
N VAL A 113 28.29 -3.76 -11.00
CA VAL A 113 29.59 -3.70 -11.67
C VAL A 113 29.34 -3.87 -13.17
N LYS A 114 28.77 -2.84 -13.81
CA LYS A 114 29.01 -2.53 -15.20
C LYS A 114 30.27 -1.66 -15.26
N GLY A 115 31.41 -2.26 -14.90
CA GLY A 115 32.76 -1.78 -15.26
C GLY A 115 33.19 -0.34 -14.93
N TRP A 116 32.41 0.47 -14.21
CA TRP A 116 32.70 1.89 -14.01
C TRP A 116 32.52 2.24 -12.53
N CYS A 117 33.60 2.11 -11.75
CA CYS A 117 33.65 2.62 -10.39
C CYS A 117 34.05 4.11 -10.46
N CYS A 118 33.08 5.01 -10.38
CA CYS A 118 33.36 6.43 -10.14
C CYS A 118 33.39 6.64 -8.62
N THR A 119 34.58 6.62 -8.03
CA THR A 119 34.74 7.02 -6.64
C THR A 119 34.73 8.54 -6.57
N PHE A 120 33.73 9.11 -5.91
CA PHE A 120 33.73 10.52 -5.50
C PHE A 120 34.79 10.69 -4.38
N CYS A 121 35.93 11.28 -4.70
CA CYS A 121 36.82 11.84 -3.69
C CYS A 121 36.54 13.35 -3.60
N LEU A 122 35.83 13.76 -2.55
CA LEU A 122 35.85 15.14 -2.09
C LEU A 122 37.23 15.41 -1.51
N PHE A 123 38.03 16.22 -2.22
CA PHE A 123 39.12 16.96 -1.62
C PHE A 123 38.89 18.44 -1.87
N GLY A 124 38.90 19.20 -0.77
CA GLY A 124 38.73 20.63 -0.79
C GLY A 124 39.95 21.38 -1.36
N MET A 125 39.66 22.64 -1.67
CA MET A 125 40.55 23.75 -2.01
C MET A 125 40.97 23.92 -3.47
N SER A 126 40.42 25.00 -4.04
CA SER A 126 41.00 25.95 -5.00
C SER A 126 41.44 25.44 -6.38
N GLY A 127 40.66 25.84 -7.41
CA GLY A 127 41.19 26.25 -8.72
C GLY A 127 41.33 25.19 -9.82
N LEU A 128 40.64 25.44 -10.94
CA LEU A 128 40.87 25.00 -12.32
C LEU A 128 40.72 23.52 -12.76
N VAL A 129 39.91 23.36 -13.81
CA VAL A 129 39.97 22.40 -14.94
C VAL A 129 39.96 20.90 -14.58
N LEU A 130 38.77 20.29 -14.64
CA LEU A 130 38.61 18.84 -14.63
C LEU A 130 39.06 18.21 -15.95
N LYS A 131 40.25 17.62 -15.95
CA LYS A 131 40.69 16.64 -16.94
C LYS A 131 40.44 15.24 -16.39
N TRP A 132 39.50 14.50 -16.98
CA TRP A 132 39.20 13.11 -16.62
C TRP A 132 40.42 12.21 -16.94
N ARG A 133 41.05 11.65 -15.90
CA ARG A 133 42.08 10.61 -16.05
C ARG A 133 41.73 9.44 -15.14
N CYS A 134 41.31 8.34 -15.75
CA CYS A 134 41.04 7.08 -15.08
C CYS A 134 42.37 6.41 -14.70
N HIS A 135 42.57 6.09 -13.42
CA HIS A 135 43.70 5.27 -12.95
C HIS A 135 43.18 4.00 -12.29
N ARG A 136 43.68 2.85 -12.76
CA ARG A 136 43.34 1.51 -12.30
C ARG A 136 44.04 1.27 -10.95
N ARG A 137 43.36 1.51 -9.83
CA ARG A 137 43.83 1.05 -8.51
C ARG A 137 43.17 -0.27 -8.13
N SER A 138 44.01 -1.28 -7.92
CA SER A 138 43.65 -2.55 -7.29
C SER A 138 43.42 -2.30 -5.80
N LEU A 139 42.17 -2.30 -5.35
CA LEU A 139 41.83 -2.30 -3.93
C LEU A 139 41.44 -3.72 -3.51
N SER A 140 42.06 -4.15 -2.42
CA SER A 140 41.96 -5.45 -1.77
C SER A 140 40.51 -5.94 -1.67
N THR A 141 40.23 -7.05 -2.34
CA THR A 141 38.94 -7.72 -2.35
C THR A 141 38.68 -8.36 -0.98
N LYS A 142 37.94 -7.68 -0.09
CA LYS A 142 37.09 -8.41 0.86
C LYS A 142 36.14 -9.25 0.01
N ARG A 143 36.19 -10.59 0.15
CA ARG A 143 35.37 -11.54 -0.61
C ARG A 143 33.90 -11.10 -0.58
N CYS A 144 33.46 -10.45 -1.65
CA CYS A 144 32.05 -10.37 -1.98
C CYS A 144 31.59 -11.81 -2.14
N GLN A 145 30.67 -12.25 -1.27
CA GLN A 145 29.98 -13.51 -1.47
C GLN A 145 29.45 -13.51 -2.90
N ARG A 146 29.84 -14.52 -3.67
CA ARG A 146 29.43 -14.65 -5.07
C ARG A 146 27.90 -14.57 -5.12
N PRO A 147 27.30 -13.82 -6.06
CA PRO A 147 25.85 -13.87 -6.23
C PRO A 147 25.44 -15.33 -6.40
N PRO A 148 24.29 -15.74 -5.83
CA PRO A 148 23.85 -17.13 -5.89
C PRO A 148 23.81 -17.62 -7.33
N ARG A 149 24.06 -18.93 -7.51
CA ARG A 149 24.09 -19.62 -8.82
C ARG A 149 22.98 -19.06 -9.72
N ARG A 150 23.38 -18.48 -10.86
CA ARG A 150 22.50 -17.88 -11.88
C ARG A 150 21.35 -18.83 -12.20
N ARG A 151 20.18 -18.62 -11.59
CA ARG A 151 18.95 -19.20 -12.14
C ARG A 151 18.75 -18.64 -13.55
N PRO A 152 18.11 -19.36 -14.47
CA PRO A 152 17.83 -18.83 -15.80
C PRO A 152 17.01 -17.55 -15.65
N ILE A 153 17.53 -16.39 -16.08
CA ILE A 153 16.88 -15.07 -15.97
C ILE A 153 15.44 -15.14 -16.49
N ARG A 154 15.23 -15.91 -17.56
CA ARG A 154 13.91 -16.19 -18.15
C ARG A 154 12.90 -16.76 -17.14
N SER A 155 13.30 -17.70 -16.29
CA SER A 155 12.42 -18.31 -15.29
C SER A 155 11.98 -17.29 -14.25
N MET A 156 12.88 -16.39 -13.85
CA MET A 156 12.55 -15.32 -12.90
C MET A 156 11.61 -14.29 -13.51
N LEU A 157 11.88 -13.84 -14.74
CA LEU A 157 11.01 -12.90 -15.45
C LEU A 157 9.61 -13.47 -15.71
N ASN A 158 9.51 -14.79 -15.91
CA ASN A 158 8.22 -15.48 -16.04
C ASN A 158 7.44 -15.53 -14.71
N LYS A 159 8.08 -15.36 -13.55
CA LYS A 159 7.40 -15.28 -12.25
C LYS A 159 7.00 -13.85 -11.88
N LEU A 160 7.50 -12.85 -12.61
CA LEU A 160 7.30 -11.43 -12.32
C LEU A 160 6.11 -10.86 -13.10
N VAL A 161 5.33 -10.00 -12.43
CA VAL A 161 4.31 -9.13 -13.01
C VAL A 161 4.73 -7.67 -12.78
N VAL A 162 4.69 -6.84 -13.82
CA VAL A 162 4.99 -5.41 -13.69
C VAL A 162 3.69 -4.65 -13.56
N VAL A 163 3.53 -3.92 -12.46
CA VAL A 163 2.38 -3.07 -12.17
C VAL A 163 2.81 -1.62 -12.23
N LYS A 164 2.08 -0.82 -13.01
CA LYS A 164 2.26 0.63 -13.06
C LYS A 164 1.03 1.35 -12.55
N LEU A 165 1.24 2.26 -11.60
CA LEU A 165 0.20 3.11 -11.04
C LEU A 165 -0.13 4.24 -12.03
N ASN A 166 -1.36 4.22 -12.57
CA ASN A 166 -1.86 5.10 -13.64
C ASN A 166 -3.16 5.84 -13.25
N GLY A 167 -3.39 6.03 -11.95
CA GLY A 167 -4.51 6.82 -11.44
C GLY A 167 -4.30 8.34 -11.48
N GLY A 168 -3.08 8.80 -11.80
CA GLY A 168 -2.71 10.21 -11.76
C GLY A 168 -3.12 10.99 -13.00
N LEU A 169 -3.70 12.16 -12.78
CA LEU A 169 -3.98 13.15 -13.82
C LEU A 169 -2.77 14.05 -14.08
N GLY A 170 -2.67 14.56 -15.31
CA GLY A 170 -1.64 15.50 -15.75
C GLY A 170 -1.89 16.97 -15.39
N THR A 171 -2.85 17.26 -14.50
CA THR A 171 -3.34 18.63 -14.24
C THR A 171 -2.26 19.57 -13.72
N SER A 172 -1.32 19.07 -12.90
CA SER A 172 -0.17 19.86 -12.42
C SER A 172 0.78 20.31 -13.53
N MET A 173 0.75 19.62 -14.68
CA MET A 173 1.55 19.96 -15.85
C MET A 173 0.73 20.68 -16.93
N GLY A 174 -0.50 21.10 -16.59
CA GLY A 174 -1.40 21.82 -17.52
C GLY A 174 -2.10 20.94 -18.55
N CYS A 175 -1.95 19.61 -18.46
CA CYS A 175 -2.56 18.68 -19.41
C CYS A 175 -3.90 18.15 -18.89
N LYS A 176 -4.90 18.07 -19.78
CA LYS A 176 -6.15 17.36 -19.52
C LYS A 176 -5.97 15.89 -19.92
N GLY A 177 -6.11 14.97 -18.96
CA GLY A 177 -6.00 13.53 -19.20
C GLY A 177 -4.99 12.82 -18.29
N PRO A 178 -4.79 11.50 -18.51
CA PRO A 178 -3.87 10.69 -17.73
C PRO A 178 -2.42 11.14 -17.91
N LYS A 179 -1.67 11.16 -16.79
CA LYS A 179 -0.25 11.55 -16.80
C LYS A 179 0.60 10.65 -17.70
N SER A 180 0.19 9.40 -17.89
CA SER A 180 0.89 8.40 -18.71
C SER A 180 0.97 8.72 -20.19
N VAL A 181 0.02 9.50 -20.72
CA VAL A 181 -0.11 9.81 -22.16
C VAL A 181 0.67 11.09 -22.52
N ILE A 182 1.31 11.73 -21.54
CA ILE A 182 2.05 12.96 -21.79
C ILE A 182 3.38 12.62 -22.49
N PRO A 183 3.71 13.29 -23.62
CA PRO A 183 4.97 13.08 -24.31
C PRO A 183 6.13 13.59 -23.44
N VAL A 184 7.20 12.80 -23.37
CA VAL A 184 8.39 13.12 -22.56
C VAL A 184 9.61 13.34 -23.44
N ARG A 185 9.87 12.42 -24.37
CA ARG A 185 11.06 12.46 -25.22
C ARG A 185 10.74 11.90 -26.60
N ASN A 186 11.10 12.64 -27.65
CA ASN A 186 10.87 12.24 -29.05
C ASN A 186 9.41 11.86 -29.30
N ASP A 187 8.48 12.62 -28.74
CA ASP A 187 7.03 12.38 -28.79
C ASP A 187 6.58 11.02 -28.21
N LEU A 188 7.45 10.31 -27.50
CA LEU A 188 7.11 9.11 -26.77
C LEU A 188 6.52 9.47 -25.41
N THR A 189 5.39 8.86 -25.11
CA THR A 189 4.70 8.98 -23.83
C THR A 189 5.37 8.12 -22.75
N PHE A 190 5.02 8.35 -21.47
CA PHE A 190 5.48 7.47 -20.37
C PHE A 190 5.03 6.02 -20.59
N LEU A 191 3.80 5.83 -21.10
CA LEU A 191 3.28 4.51 -21.41
C LEU A 191 4.06 3.86 -22.55
N ASP A 192 4.36 4.61 -23.63
CA ASP A 192 5.16 4.10 -24.75
C ASP A 192 6.54 3.61 -24.29
N MET A 193 7.23 4.41 -23.46
CA MET A 193 8.55 4.03 -22.95
C MET A 193 8.48 2.79 -22.06
N THR A 194 7.45 2.66 -21.23
CA THR A 194 7.27 1.48 -20.38
C THR A 194 7.01 0.22 -21.21
N VAL A 195 6.12 0.31 -22.22
CA VAL A 195 5.84 -0.81 -23.11
C VAL A 195 7.09 -1.23 -23.88
N GLN A 196 7.87 -0.26 -24.40
CA GLN A 196 9.14 -0.54 -25.10
C GLN A 196 10.16 -1.23 -24.19
N GLN A 197 10.28 -0.81 -22.93
CA GLN A 197 11.18 -1.45 -21.96
C GLN A 197 10.81 -2.91 -21.71
N ILE A 198 9.52 -3.20 -21.48
CA ILE A 198 9.06 -4.57 -21.23
C ILE A 198 9.14 -5.42 -22.50
N GLU A 199 8.81 -4.84 -23.66
CA GLU A 199 8.92 -5.54 -24.94
C GLU A 199 10.37 -5.92 -25.23
N TYR A 200 11.31 -5.00 -24.99
CA TYR A 200 12.74 -5.28 -25.11
C TYR A 200 13.15 -6.47 -24.24
N LEU A 201 12.74 -6.50 -22.96
CA LEU A 201 13.03 -7.62 -22.06
C LEU A 201 12.41 -8.95 -22.55
N ASN A 202 11.17 -8.92 -23.01
CA ASN A 202 10.47 -10.10 -23.55
C ASN A 202 11.10 -10.63 -24.85
N LYS A 203 11.67 -9.74 -25.68
CA LYS A 203 12.42 -10.11 -26.89
C LYS A 203 13.79 -10.68 -26.54
N THR A 204 14.58 -9.99 -25.72
CA THR A 204 15.97 -10.37 -25.37
C THR A 204 16.04 -11.68 -24.60
N TYR A 205 15.17 -11.89 -23.62
CA TYR A 205 15.22 -13.07 -22.74
C TYR A 205 14.21 -14.16 -23.10
N ASN A 206 13.45 -13.96 -24.19
CA ASN A 206 12.33 -14.81 -24.60
C ASN A 206 11.36 -15.14 -23.44
N ALA A 207 11.08 -14.14 -22.62
CA ALA A 207 10.12 -14.21 -21.51
C ALA A 207 8.76 -13.65 -21.93
N ASN A 208 7.73 -13.94 -21.14
CA ASN A 208 6.39 -13.38 -21.31
C ASN A 208 5.99 -12.63 -20.03
N MET A 209 6.53 -11.43 -19.85
CA MET A 209 6.21 -10.56 -18.73
C MET A 209 4.97 -9.72 -19.05
N PRO A 210 3.91 -9.77 -18.22
CA PRO A 210 2.74 -8.93 -18.36
C PRO A 210 2.97 -7.55 -17.75
N LEU A 211 2.33 -6.55 -18.37
CA LEU A 211 2.19 -5.19 -17.83
C LEU A 211 0.77 -5.03 -17.32
N VAL A 212 0.61 -4.56 -16.09
CA VAL A 212 -0.68 -4.24 -15.48
C VAL A 212 -0.73 -2.75 -15.19
N LEU A 213 -1.78 -2.07 -15.64
CA LEU A 213 -2.02 -0.66 -15.36
C LEU A 213 -3.17 -0.55 -14.34
N MET A 214 -2.89 0.07 -13.20
CA MET A 214 -3.90 0.44 -12.22
C MET A 214 -4.47 1.81 -12.59
N ASN A 215 -5.67 1.84 -13.15
CA ASN A 215 -6.33 3.05 -13.61
C ASN A 215 -7.25 3.64 -12.52
N SER A 216 -7.72 4.86 -12.76
CA SER A 216 -8.80 5.50 -12.01
C SER A 216 -10.01 5.66 -12.91
N PHE A 217 -11.18 5.91 -12.32
CA PHE A 217 -12.37 6.32 -13.09
C PHE A 217 -12.13 7.55 -13.98
N ASN A 218 -11.17 8.42 -13.64
CA ASN A 218 -10.79 9.58 -14.44
C ASN A 218 -9.85 9.26 -15.61
N THR A 219 -9.16 8.13 -15.58
CA THR A 219 -8.07 7.82 -16.52
C THR A 219 -8.33 6.59 -17.39
N ASP A 220 -9.32 5.77 -17.05
CA ASP A 220 -9.54 4.47 -17.67
C ASP A 220 -9.99 4.55 -19.13
N ASP A 221 -10.98 5.41 -19.43
CA ASP A 221 -11.48 5.59 -20.80
C ASP A 221 -10.40 6.05 -21.76
N ASP A 222 -9.60 7.04 -21.34
CA ASP A 222 -8.52 7.59 -22.16
C ASP A 222 -7.37 6.60 -22.31
N THR A 223 -7.03 5.88 -21.25
CA THR A 223 -6.01 4.82 -21.31
C THR A 223 -6.46 3.70 -22.26
N SER A 224 -7.72 3.26 -22.18
CA SER A 224 -8.29 2.22 -23.04
C SER A 224 -8.28 2.58 -24.53
N LYS A 225 -8.45 3.87 -24.87
CA LYS A 225 -8.28 4.36 -26.26
C LYS A 225 -6.83 4.22 -26.72
N VAL A 226 -5.87 4.62 -25.90
CA VAL A 226 -4.43 4.57 -26.23
C VAL A 226 -3.92 3.12 -26.33
N LEU A 227 -4.46 2.20 -25.52
CA LEU A 227 -4.05 0.80 -25.52
C LEU A 227 -4.23 0.07 -26.87
N ARG A 228 -5.15 0.56 -27.73
CA ARG A 228 -5.35 0.01 -29.07
C ARG A 228 -4.10 0.06 -29.93
N LYS A 229 -3.21 1.03 -29.69
CA LYS A 229 -1.91 1.19 -30.38
C LYS A 229 -0.98 -0.01 -30.14
N TYR A 230 -1.11 -0.70 -29.02
CA TYR A 230 -0.16 -1.74 -28.60
C TYR A 230 -0.57 -3.17 -28.96
N LYS A 231 -1.66 -3.37 -29.71
CA LYS A 231 -2.20 -4.72 -30.05
C LYS A 231 -1.26 -5.64 -30.84
N GLY A 232 -0.12 -5.14 -31.35
CA GLY A 232 0.89 -5.93 -32.07
C GLY A 232 2.21 -6.13 -31.31
N PHE A 233 2.35 -5.59 -30.10
CA PHE A 233 3.60 -5.68 -29.33
C PHE A 233 3.68 -7.02 -28.58
N LYS A 234 4.89 -7.53 -28.34
CA LYS A 234 5.12 -8.77 -27.56
C LYS A 234 4.97 -8.54 -26.05
N VAL A 235 3.88 -7.91 -25.64
CA VAL A 235 3.55 -7.60 -24.24
C VAL A 235 2.06 -7.77 -24.03
N LYS A 236 1.68 -8.58 -23.03
CA LYS A 236 0.28 -8.66 -22.58
C LYS A 236 0.03 -7.51 -21.62
N ILE A 237 -0.91 -6.63 -21.96
CA ILE A 237 -1.29 -5.48 -21.13
C ILE A 237 -2.66 -5.77 -20.51
N TYR A 238 -2.73 -5.68 -19.19
CA TYR A 238 -3.96 -5.78 -18.41
C TYR A 238 -4.25 -4.43 -17.75
N THR A 239 -5.54 -4.13 -17.58
CA THR A 239 -6.01 -2.94 -16.88
C THR A 239 -7.00 -3.34 -15.82
N PHE A 240 -6.98 -2.63 -14.70
CA PHE A 240 -8.04 -2.70 -13.70
C PHE A 240 -8.27 -1.32 -13.09
N LEU A 241 -9.48 -1.11 -12.60
CA LEU A 241 -9.89 0.11 -11.93
C LEU A 241 -9.62 0.00 -10.43
N GLN A 242 -9.10 1.07 -9.85
CA GLN A 242 -9.10 1.25 -8.39
C GLN A 242 -10.48 1.69 -7.90
N SER A 243 -10.71 1.53 -6.59
CA SER A 243 -11.97 1.89 -5.93
C SER A 243 -12.27 3.38 -6.08
N ARG A 244 -13.56 3.76 -6.00
CA ARG A 244 -14.00 5.16 -5.89
C ARG A 244 -14.69 5.42 -4.56
N TYR A 245 -14.18 6.37 -3.78
CA TYR A 245 -14.78 6.74 -2.49
C TYR A 245 -15.47 8.10 -2.56
N PRO A 246 -16.61 8.27 -1.86
CA PRO A 246 -17.27 9.56 -1.78
C PRO A 246 -16.45 10.51 -0.91
N ARG A 247 -16.31 11.75 -1.34
CA ARG A 247 -15.71 12.81 -0.53
C ARG A 247 -16.64 13.16 0.63
N ILE A 248 -16.05 13.48 1.76
CA ILE A 248 -16.77 13.93 2.96
C ILE A 248 -16.63 15.43 3.14
N ASN A 249 -17.69 16.06 3.63
CA ASN A 249 -17.64 17.44 4.09
C ASN A 249 -16.90 17.50 5.44
N LYS A 250 -16.03 18.51 5.62
CA LYS A 250 -15.16 18.62 6.79
C LYS A 250 -15.93 18.96 8.07
N GLU A 251 -16.96 19.80 7.95
CA GLU A 251 -17.76 20.29 9.07
C GLU A 251 -18.80 19.26 9.50
N THR A 252 -19.49 18.63 8.53
CA THR A 252 -20.58 17.69 8.82
C THR A 252 -20.13 16.24 8.94
N LEU A 253 -18.95 15.88 8.43
CA LEU A 253 -18.44 14.51 8.30
C LEU A 253 -19.34 13.58 7.45
N MET A 254 -20.22 14.16 6.63
CA MET A 254 -21.15 13.44 5.77
C MET A 254 -20.66 13.42 4.32
N PRO A 255 -21.05 12.41 3.51
CA PRO A 255 -20.68 12.36 2.11
C PRO A 255 -21.33 13.53 1.35
N ILE A 256 -20.60 14.13 0.42
CA ILE A 256 -21.08 15.25 -0.40
C ILE A 256 -22.12 14.76 -1.43
N VAL A 257 -21.97 13.51 -1.87
CA VAL A 257 -22.81 12.92 -2.92
C VAL A 257 -24.16 12.48 -2.33
N THR A 258 -25.25 12.85 -2.99
CA THR A 258 -26.63 12.50 -2.59
C THR A 258 -27.23 11.37 -3.43
N SER A 259 -26.71 11.13 -4.64
CA SER A 259 -27.20 10.06 -5.52
C SER A 259 -26.10 9.58 -6.47
N MET A 260 -26.05 8.27 -6.72
CA MET A 260 -25.14 7.64 -7.68
C MET A 260 -25.56 7.87 -9.15
N SER A 261 -26.83 8.20 -9.39
CA SER A 261 -27.42 8.39 -10.71
C SER A 261 -27.13 9.76 -11.33
N MET A 262 -26.71 10.74 -10.54
CA MET A 262 -26.35 12.06 -11.01
C MET A 262 -24.82 12.15 -11.16
N PRO A 263 -24.29 12.53 -12.34
CA PRO A 263 -22.85 12.67 -12.51
C PRO A 263 -22.34 13.80 -11.62
N CYS A 264 -21.49 13.45 -10.65
CA CYS A 264 -20.81 14.38 -9.77
C CYS A 264 -19.32 14.05 -9.78
N ASP A 265 -18.61 14.52 -10.80
CA ASP A 265 -17.17 14.23 -11.00
C ASP A 265 -16.31 14.69 -9.82
N GLU A 266 -16.74 15.73 -9.09
CA GLU A 266 -16.04 16.24 -7.91
C GLU A 266 -16.46 15.58 -6.60
N GLY A 267 -17.53 14.77 -6.62
CA GLY A 267 -18.08 14.12 -5.44
C GLY A 267 -17.29 12.89 -5.00
N PHE A 268 -16.47 12.32 -5.89
CA PHE A 268 -15.67 11.12 -5.63
C PHE A 268 -14.17 11.39 -5.70
N TYR A 269 -13.40 10.49 -5.12
CA TYR A 269 -11.95 10.49 -5.25
C TYR A 269 -11.41 9.06 -5.26
N PRO A 270 -10.29 8.81 -5.95
CA PRO A 270 -9.58 7.54 -5.81
C PRO A 270 -8.83 7.51 -4.46
N PRO A 271 -8.91 6.43 -3.67
CA PRO A 271 -8.29 6.30 -2.34
C PRO A 271 -6.75 6.19 -2.33
N GLY A 272 -6.09 6.74 -3.34
CA GLY A 272 -4.64 6.72 -3.49
C GLY A 272 -4.09 5.35 -3.85
N HIS A 273 -2.75 5.24 -3.91
CA HIS A 273 -2.08 4.01 -4.34
C HIS A 273 -2.16 2.86 -3.31
N GLY A 274 -2.61 3.12 -2.09
CA GLY A 274 -2.77 2.09 -1.04
C GLY A 274 -3.91 1.12 -1.34
N ASP A 275 -4.89 1.54 -2.15
CA ASP A 275 -6.01 0.72 -2.59
C ASP A 275 -5.64 -0.37 -3.58
N PHE A 276 -4.37 -0.39 -4.05
CA PHE A 276 -3.86 -1.41 -4.95
C PHE A 276 -4.20 -2.83 -4.49
N TYR A 277 -4.03 -3.15 -3.20
CA TYR A 277 -4.24 -4.51 -2.69
C TYR A 277 -5.71 -4.94 -2.79
N ALA A 278 -6.64 -4.09 -2.36
CA ALA A 278 -8.07 -4.42 -2.37
C ALA A 278 -8.60 -4.52 -3.81
N SER A 279 -8.31 -3.50 -4.63
CA SER A 279 -8.75 -3.45 -6.03
C SER A 279 -8.13 -4.55 -6.89
N PHE A 280 -6.87 -4.92 -6.67
CA PHE A 280 -6.23 -6.01 -7.40
C PHE A 280 -6.84 -7.37 -7.07
N CYS A 281 -7.17 -7.64 -5.80
CA CYS A 281 -7.91 -8.83 -5.41
C CYS A 281 -9.31 -8.85 -6.03
N GLN A 282 -10.05 -7.74 -5.94
CA GLN A 282 -11.43 -7.65 -6.46
C GLN A 282 -11.49 -7.78 -7.99
N SER A 283 -10.43 -7.36 -8.70
CA SER A 283 -10.35 -7.50 -10.16
C SER A 283 -10.22 -8.94 -10.65
N GLY A 284 -9.93 -9.91 -9.76
CA GLY A 284 -9.63 -11.30 -10.12
C GLY A 284 -8.30 -11.51 -10.85
N LEU A 285 -7.55 -10.44 -11.13
CA LEU A 285 -6.24 -10.53 -11.76
C LEU A 285 -5.22 -11.21 -10.85
N MET A 286 -5.34 -11.05 -9.53
CA MET A 286 -4.48 -11.74 -8.58
C MET A 286 -4.55 -13.26 -8.77
N ASP A 287 -5.76 -13.83 -8.74
CA ASP A 287 -5.97 -15.27 -8.87
C ASP A 287 -5.58 -15.78 -10.26
N HIS A 288 -5.83 -14.97 -11.30
CA HIS A 288 -5.37 -15.25 -12.66
C HIS A 288 -3.83 -15.39 -12.73
N PHE A 289 -3.08 -14.44 -12.15
CA PHE A 289 -1.62 -14.49 -12.15
C PHE A 289 -1.04 -15.59 -11.25
N LEU A 290 -1.69 -15.88 -10.13
CA LEU A 290 -1.33 -17.02 -9.29
C LEU A 290 -1.50 -18.35 -10.04
N THR A 291 -2.60 -18.50 -10.80
CA THR A 291 -2.85 -19.67 -11.65
C THR A 291 -1.83 -19.79 -12.79
N GLU A 292 -1.37 -18.66 -13.35
CA GLU A 292 -0.26 -18.64 -14.32
C GLU A 292 1.11 -19.01 -13.69
N GLY A 293 1.21 -19.12 -12.36
CA GLY A 293 2.46 -19.40 -11.64
C GLY A 293 3.35 -18.19 -11.45
N ARG A 294 2.77 -16.98 -11.39
CA ARG A 294 3.46 -15.74 -11.02
C ARG A 294 3.58 -15.64 -9.50
N GLU A 295 4.71 -15.14 -9.01
CA GLU A 295 5.01 -15.06 -7.57
C GLU A 295 5.22 -13.62 -7.09
N TYR A 296 5.70 -12.72 -7.96
CA TYR A 296 6.14 -11.38 -7.56
C TYR A 296 5.48 -10.28 -8.39
N CYS A 297 5.12 -9.18 -7.72
CA CYS A 297 4.65 -7.95 -8.35
C CYS A 297 5.69 -6.83 -8.18
N PHE A 298 6.12 -6.23 -9.28
CA PHE A 298 6.94 -5.03 -9.28
C PHE A 298 6.05 -3.80 -9.47
N ILE A 299 5.82 -3.05 -8.40
CA ILE A 299 4.94 -1.88 -8.39
C ILE A 299 5.78 -0.61 -8.50
N SER A 300 5.40 0.29 -9.41
CA SER A 300 6.01 1.62 -9.52
C SER A 300 5.07 2.62 -10.18
N ASN A 301 5.32 3.90 -9.98
CA ASN A 301 4.58 4.94 -10.69
C ASN A 301 4.95 4.93 -12.19
N ILE A 302 3.98 5.27 -13.03
CA ILE A 302 4.20 5.36 -14.49
C ILE A 302 5.10 6.55 -14.88
N ASP A 303 5.14 7.60 -14.06
CA ASP A 303 5.97 8.78 -14.28
C ASP A 303 7.45 8.59 -13.88
N ASN A 304 7.77 7.50 -13.18
CA ASN A 304 9.13 7.14 -12.84
C ASN A 304 9.78 6.28 -13.94
N LEU A 305 10.43 6.94 -14.90
CA LEU A 305 11.16 6.27 -15.99
C LEU A 305 12.39 5.48 -15.52
N GLY A 306 12.92 5.79 -14.33
CA GLY A 306 14.03 5.06 -13.71
C GLY A 306 13.61 3.73 -13.08
N ALA A 307 12.31 3.51 -12.88
CA ALA A 307 11.76 2.26 -12.35
C ALA A 307 11.72 1.17 -13.43
N THR A 308 12.89 0.77 -13.90
CA THR A 308 13.11 -0.38 -14.78
C THR A 308 13.24 -1.66 -13.97
N VAL A 309 12.88 -2.81 -14.55
CA VAL A 309 13.09 -4.11 -13.91
C VAL A 309 14.59 -4.39 -13.80
N ASP A 310 15.13 -4.25 -12.60
CA ASP A 310 16.50 -4.68 -12.28
C ASP A 310 16.51 -6.21 -12.17
N LEU A 311 17.43 -6.88 -12.86
CA LEU A 311 17.57 -8.34 -12.84
C LEU A 311 18.22 -8.85 -11.56
N SER A 312 18.91 -7.99 -10.80
CA SER A 312 19.57 -8.34 -9.55
C SER A 312 18.58 -8.48 -8.40
N ILE A 313 17.58 -7.60 -8.31
CA ILE A 313 16.63 -7.54 -7.18
C ILE A 313 15.75 -8.81 -7.08
N PRO A 314 15.09 -9.29 -8.15
CA PRO A 314 14.32 -10.52 -8.09
C PRO A 314 15.21 -11.75 -7.82
N CYS A 315 16.53 -11.65 -8.03
CA CYS A 315 17.46 -12.74 -7.70
C CYS A 315 17.68 -12.86 -6.19
N PHE A 316 17.57 -11.74 -5.46
CA PHE A 316 17.73 -11.68 -4.01
C PHE A 316 16.46 -12.11 -3.25
N GLN A 317 15.27 -11.86 -3.79
CA GLN A 317 14.00 -12.22 -3.13
C GLN A 317 13.68 -13.73 -3.14
N VAL A 318 14.52 -14.53 -3.81
CA VAL A 318 14.40 -15.99 -3.96
C VAL A 318 15.47 -16.74 -3.14
N LEU A 319 16.23 -16.02 -2.31
CA LEU A 319 17.12 -16.58 -1.28
C LEU A 319 16.39 -16.65 0.06
#